data_AF-R7S2P6-F1
#
_entry.id   AF-R7S2P6-F1
#
_cell.length_a   1.000
_cell.length_b   1.000
_cell.length_c   1.000
_cell.angle_alpha   90.00
_cell.angle_beta   90.00
_cell.angle_gamma   90.00
#
_symmetry.space_group_name_H-M   'P 1'
#
loop_
_entity.id
_entity.type
_entity.pdbx_description
1 polymer ?
#
loop_
_entity_poly.entity_id
_entity_poly.type
_entity_poly.pdbx_seq_one_letter_code
_entity_poly.pdbx_strand_id
1 'polypeptide(L)'
;MLKIIVAAVGFTMLLALQGVEASELAGEKMVESFVVTGADIHNTLPVRQLSMIKEAHEANASPMMRQIFAWFFPFGPAWNSILATFYISSVPNFILAFIPAQISSNTLNTMTAFATGGLLSDVFLHLVPHSFMGEPSEGDDGVRFVMVEEKRNILVGLGIFIGFASFFVMEKTLRVLGGGEDSHGHAHEHSHSHGPDESAAHSSAIEEKNKDGLRARGANPANGDTSKAEETTETVHQTSKLSAYLNLFGDFVHNITDGLAMAASFYSSPLIGATTALACFAHEIPHEIADYSILVRSGFTKGQAMKSQFLTAVGAFIGTFMGIGIHNLSNSTEESGADDLGAAVRQAAAGILGTTVSLGDLVIPFVAGGFMYIGAVAVLPTLLAESKSVSQALREFGAMAFGVLCMFLVA
;
A
#
# COMPACT_ATOMS: atom_id res chain seq x y z
N MET A 1 -57.59 -26.30 52.73
CA MET A 1 -56.18 -26.72 52.83
C MET A 1 -55.45 -26.63 51.49
N LEU A 2 -55.93 -27.28 50.41
CA LEU A 2 -55.27 -27.26 49.09
C LEU A 2 -55.09 -25.85 48.47
N LYS A 3 -56.08 -24.96 48.57
CA LYS A 3 -55.99 -23.58 48.05
C LYS A 3 -54.92 -22.71 48.73
N ILE A 4 -54.64 -22.95 50.01
CA ILE A 4 -53.64 -22.21 50.78
C ILE A 4 -52.22 -22.67 50.38
N ILE A 5 -52.05 -23.97 50.15
CA ILE A 5 -50.77 -24.55 49.70
C ILE A 5 -50.42 -24.04 48.30
N VAL A 6 -51.38 -24.01 47.37
CA VAL A 6 -51.14 -23.48 46.01
C VAL A 6 -50.78 -21.99 46.04
N ALA A 7 -51.45 -21.18 46.88
CA ALA A 7 -51.12 -19.76 47.03
C ALA A 7 -49.73 -19.53 47.65
N ALA A 8 -49.34 -20.33 48.65
CA ALA A 8 -48.03 -20.24 49.29
C ALA A 8 -46.90 -20.65 48.33
N VAL A 9 -47.09 -21.72 47.55
CA VAL A 9 -46.11 -22.16 46.53
C VAL A 9 -45.99 -21.12 45.42
N GLY A 10 -47.10 -20.57 44.93
CA GLY A 10 -47.10 -19.51 43.91
C GLY A 10 -46.40 -18.23 44.38
N PHE A 11 -46.61 -17.81 45.63
CA PHE A 11 -45.94 -16.64 46.21
C PHE A 11 -44.43 -16.88 46.39
N THR A 12 -44.03 -18.07 46.83
CA THR A 12 -42.60 -18.43 46.97
C THR A 12 -41.91 -18.49 45.61
N MET A 13 -42.59 -18.98 44.57
CA MET A 13 -42.06 -19.04 43.21
C MET A 13 -41.94 -17.64 42.58
N LEU A 14 -42.88 -16.74 42.85
CA LEU A 14 -42.81 -15.34 42.41
C LEU A 14 -41.65 -14.57 43.08
N LEU A 15 -41.44 -14.76 44.39
CA LEU A 15 -40.31 -14.18 45.11
C LEU A 15 -38.96 -14.76 44.63
N ALA A 16 -38.91 -16.04 44.29
CA ALA A 16 -37.73 -16.66 43.71
C ALA A 16 -37.41 -16.10 42.31
N LEU A 17 -38.43 -15.91 41.46
CA LEU A 17 -38.27 -15.28 40.15
C LEU A 17 -37.79 -13.83 40.25
N GLN A 18 -38.39 -13.04 41.15
CA GLN A 18 -37.94 -11.66 41.40
C GLN A 18 -36.52 -11.59 41.98
N GLY A 19 -36.13 -12.57 42.81
CA GLY A 19 -34.78 -12.68 43.36
C GLY A 19 -33.73 -13.06 42.30
N VAL A 20 -34.09 -13.91 41.34
CA VAL A 20 -33.23 -14.27 40.20
C VAL A 20 -33.06 -13.07 39.27
N GLU A 21 -34.16 -12.40 38.88
CA GLU A 21 -34.09 -11.20 38.03
C GLU A 21 -33.27 -10.08 38.70
N ALA A 22 -33.45 -9.83 40.00
CA ALA A 22 -32.67 -8.81 40.71
C ALA A 22 -31.18 -9.18 40.85
N SER A 23 -30.85 -10.47 40.98
CA SER A 23 -29.47 -10.96 41.03
C SER A 23 -28.79 -10.92 39.66
N GLU A 24 -29.52 -11.21 38.58
CA GLU A 24 -29.05 -11.06 37.20
C GLU A 24 -28.84 -9.59 36.87
N LEU A 25 -29.79 -8.70 37.21
CA LEU A 25 -29.66 -7.26 36.99
C LEU A 25 -28.50 -6.64 37.80
N ALA A 26 -28.25 -7.15 39.01
CA ALA A 26 -27.12 -6.73 39.83
C ALA A 26 -25.79 -7.26 39.29
N GLY A 27 -25.77 -8.49 38.74
CA GLY A 27 -24.63 -9.06 38.04
C GLY A 27 -24.29 -8.29 36.76
N GLU A 28 -25.29 -7.95 35.95
CA GLU A 28 -25.14 -7.14 34.74
C GLU A 28 -24.61 -5.74 35.06
N LYS A 29 -25.17 -5.04 36.07
CA LYS A 29 -24.65 -3.73 36.52
C LYS A 29 -23.23 -3.79 37.07
N MET A 30 -22.83 -4.92 37.67
CA MET A 30 -21.46 -5.11 38.13
C MET A 30 -20.50 -5.29 36.95
N VAL A 31 -20.89 -6.07 35.93
CA VAL A 31 -20.10 -6.30 34.72
C VAL A 31 -19.94 -5.04 33.87
N GLU A 32 -20.97 -4.18 33.83
CA GLU A 32 -20.92 -2.87 33.17
C GLU A 32 -19.94 -1.89 33.85
N SER A 33 -19.60 -2.10 35.13
CA SER A 33 -18.74 -1.20 35.90
C SER A 33 -17.24 -1.51 35.83
N PHE A 34 -16.84 -2.66 35.26
CA PHE A 34 -15.43 -3.00 35.14
C PHE A 34 -14.77 -2.18 34.02
N VAL A 35 -13.79 -1.36 34.43
CA VAL A 35 -12.85 -0.68 33.54
C VAL A 35 -11.56 -1.49 33.60
N VAL A 36 -11.08 -1.93 32.44
CA VAL A 36 -9.79 -2.63 32.32
C VAL A 36 -8.99 -1.90 31.26
N THR A 37 -7.81 -1.45 31.63
CA THR A 37 -6.93 -0.68 30.73
C THR A 37 -5.84 -1.54 30.11
N GLY A 38 -5.23 -1.07 29.02
CA GLY A 38 -4.00 -1.67 28.50
C GLY A 38 -2.93 -1.76 29.58
N ALA A 39 -2.75 -0.68 30.36
CA ALA A 39 -1.81 -0.64 31.47
C ALA A 39 -2.05 -1.74 32.53
N ASP A 40 -3.31 -2.08 32.81
CA ASP A 40 -3.64 -3.17 33.75
C ASP A 40 -3.13 -4.52 33.25
N ILE A 41 -3.23 -4.78 31.93
CA ILE A 41 -2.73 -6.00 31.30
C ILE A 41 -1.20 -6.04 31.29
N HIS A 42 -0.53 -4.93 30.93
CA HIS A 42 0.93 -4.84 30.93
C HIS A 42 1.54 -5.07 32.33
N ASN A 43 0.82 -4.69 33.38
CA ASN A 43 1.25 -4.90 34.76
C ASN A 43 1.03 -6.33 35.28
N THR A 44 0.39 -7.22 34.51
CA THR A 44 0.23 -8.63 34.90
C THR A 44 1.56 -9.37 34.91
N LEU A 45 1.72 -10.29 35.87
CA LEU A 45 2.97 -11.02 36.06
C LEU A 45 3.46 -11.76 34.80
N PRO A 46 2.61 -12.47 34.03
CA PRO A 46 3.06 -13.15 32.81
C PRO A 46 3.58 -12.18 31.74
N VAL A 47 2.90 -11.05 31.51
CA VAL A 47 3.33 -10.06 30.50
C VAL A 47 4.66 -9.42 30.90
N ARG A 48 4.86 -9.11 32.18
CA ARG A 48 6.15 -8.62 32.69
C ARG A 48 7.28 -9.65 32.53
N GLN A 49 7.01 -10.92 32.82
CA GLN A 49 7.99 -11.99 32.65
C GLN A 49 8.39 -12.18 31.18
N LEU A 50 7.41 -12.17 30.28
CA LEU A 50 7.65 -12.26 28.84
C LEU A 50 8.41 -11.03 28.32
N SER A 51 8.08 -9.83 28.80
CA SER A 51 8.78 -8.59 28.46
C SER A 51 10.25 -8.62 28.88
N MET A 52 10.56 -9.07 30.09
CA MET A 52 11.96 -9.26 30.53
C MET A 52 12.72 -10.27 29.66
N ILE A 53 12.07 -11.36 29.23
CA ILE A 53 12.68 -12.34 28.31
C ILE A 53 12.95 -11.72 26.95
N LYS A 54 11.98 -10.97 26.40
CA LYS A 54 12.11 -10.27 25.12
C LYS A 54 13.25 -9.26 25.18
N GLU A 55 13.29 -8.39 26.18
CA GLU A 55 14.38 -7.42 26.37
C GLU A 55 15.75 -8.09 26.46
N ALA A 56 15.87 -9.18 27.24
CA ALA A 56 17.11 -9.93 27.35
C ALA A 56 17.53 -10.60 26.03
N HIS A 57 16.57 -11.05 25.22
CA HIS A 57 16.83 -11.63 23.90
C HIS A 57 17.23 -10.54 22.89
N GLU A 58 16.51 -9.42 22.89
CA GLU A 58 16.75 -8.30 21.98
C GLU A 58 18.07 -7.58 22.24
N ALA A 59 18.52 -7.50 23.50
CA ALA A 59 19.86 -7.03 23.85
C ALA A 59 20.97 -7.85 23.17
N ASN A 60 20.68 -9.10 22.77
CA ASN A 60 21.59 -10.00 22.07
C ASN A 60 21.33 -10.08 20.55
N ALA A 61 20.20 -9.58 20.05
CA ALA A 61 19.84 -9.59 18.64
C ALA A 61 20.49 -8.42 17.88
N SER A 62 20.89 -8.67 16.62
CA SER A 62 21.77 -7.85 15.77
C SER A 62 21.87 -6.35 16.16
N PRO A 63 22.90 -5.95 16.93
CA PRO A 63 23.10 -4.55 17.29
C PRO A 63 23.40 -3.69 16.07
N MET A 64 23.85 -4.28 14.95
CA MET A 64 24.31 -3.53 13.79
C MET A 64 23.19 -2.75 13.11
N MET A 65 22.04 -3.37 12.79
CA MET A 65 20.96 -2.68 12.09
C MET A 65 20.27 -1.65 12.99
N ARG A 66 20.07 -1.98 14.28
CA ARG A 66 19.57 -1.03 15.28
C ARG A 66 20.50 0.18 15.44
N GLN A 67 21.81 -0.04 15.48
CA GLN A 67 22.79 1.05 15.55
C GLN A 67 22.80 1.91 14.28
N ILE A 68 22.70 1.28 13.11
CA ILE A 68 22.61 1.99 11.82
C ILE A 68 21.35 2.86 11.82
N PHE A 69 20.18 2.31 12.16
CA PHE A 69 18.93 3.07 12.17
C PHE A 69 18.92 4.16 13.25
N ALA A 70 19.45 3.89 14.44
CA ALA A 70 19.59 4.92 15.47
C ALA A 70 20.53 6.06 15.03
N TRP A 71 21.53 5.76 14.18
CA TRP A 71 22.41 6.78 13.62
C TRP A 71 21.71 7.63 12.54
N PHE A 72 20.91 7.01 11.67
CA PHE A 72 20.12 7.72 10.65
C PHE A 72 18.92 8.48 11.23
N PHE A 73 18.33 7.99 12.33
CA PHE A 73 17.10 8.51 12.93
C PHE A 73 17.26 8.73 14.46
N PRO A 74 18.09 9.70 14.87
CA PRO A 74 18.47 9.89 16.28
C PRO A 74 17.46 10.69 17.11
N PHE A 75 16.37 11.17 16.50
CA PHE A 75 15.42 12.09 17.13
C PHE A 75 14.14 11.39 17.59
N GLY A 76 13.15 12.15 18.05
CA GLY A 76 11.81 11.63 18.32
C GLY A 76 11.01 11.36 17.04
N PRO A 77 9.85 10.66 17.12
CA PRO A 77 9.04 10.24 15.98
C PRO A 77 8.80 11.36 14.96
N ALA A 78 8.31 12.52 15.41
CA ALA A 78 8.02 13.66 14.53
C ALA A 78 9.23 14.10 13.69
N TRP A 79 10.40 14.26 14.33
CA TRP A 79 11.62 14.71 13.66
C TRP A 79 12.24 13.62 12.79
N ASN A 80 12.15 12.36 13.22
CA ASN A 80 12.57 11.23 12.41
C ASN A 80 11.70 11.08 11.15
N SER A 81 10.39 11.29 11.24
CA SER A 81 9.51 11.32 10.07
C SER A 81 9.92 12.43 9.10
N ILE A 82 10.15 13.66 9.58
CA ILE A 82 10.59 14.78 8.73
C ILE A 82 11.94 14.48 8.08
N LEU A 83 12.87 13.90 8.83
CA LEU A 83 14.20 13.53 8.33
C LEU A 83 14.13 12.40 7.29
N ALA A 84 13.32 11.38 7.53
CA ALA A 84 13.06 10.30 6.59
C ALA A 84 12.42 10.85 5.30
N THR A 85 11.43 11.72 5.42
CA THR A 85 10.82 12.42 4.28
C THR A 85 11.85 13.21 3.50
N PHE A 86 12.77 13.90 4.17
CA PHE A 86 13.89 14.55 3.51
C PHE A 86 14.76 13.53 2.74
N TYR A 87 15.09 12.38 3.30
CA TYR A 87 15.88 11.36 2.61
C TYR A 87 15.17 10.82 1.37
N ILE A 88 13.91 10.40 1.48
CA ILE A 88 13.18 9.78 0.36
C ILE A 88 12.86 10.79 -0.74
N SER A 89 12.65 12.06 -0.40
CA SER A 89 12.27 13.07 -1.39
C SER A 89 13.46 13.81 -2.02
N SER A 90 14.54 14.06 -1.27
CA SER A 90 15.66 14.88 -1.77
C SER A 90 16.79 14.05 -2.40
N VAL A 91 17.09 12.86 -1.87
CA VAL A 91 18.26 12.08 -2.30
C VAL A 91 18.03 11.44 -3.67
N PRO A 92 16.89 10.79 -3.97
CA PRO A 92 16.60 10.29 -5.33
C PRO A 92 16.64 11.42 -6.36
N ASN A 93 16.02 12.56 -6.04
CA ASN A 93 16.08 13.77 -6.87
C ASN A 93 17.50 14.28 -7.09
N PHE A 94 18.38 14.23 -6.10
CA PHE A 94 19.79 14.57 -6.28
C PHE A 94 20.53 13.55 -7.16
N ILE A 95 20.26 12.25 -6.98
CA ILE A 95 20.84 11.17 -7.81
C ILE A 95 20.46 11.36 -9.28
N LEU A 96 19.20 11.74 -9.58
CA LEU A 96 18.73 12.03 -10.94
C LEU A 96 19.57 13.08 -11.66
N ALA A 97 20.14 14.06 -10.94
CA ALA A 97 20.95 15.11 -11.55
C ALA A 97 22.18 14.53 -12.29
N PHE A 98 22.71 13.39 -11.82
CA PHE A 98 23.86 12.69 -12.40
C PHE A 98 23.47 11.63 -13.43
N ILE A 99 22.19 11.26 -13.48
CA ILE A 99 21.70 10.25 -14.42
C ILE A 99 21.51 10.88 -15.81
N PRO A 100 21.94 10.18 -16.89
CA PRO A 100 21.73 10.64 -18.26
C PRO A 100 20.24 10.61 -18.62
N ALA A 101 19.83 11.54 -19.50
CA ALA A 101 18.43 11.69 -19.92
C ALA A 101 17.84 10.49 -20.71
N GLN A 102 18.68 9.54 -21.12
CA GLN A 102 18.27 8.38 -21.89
C GLN A 102 18.79 7.11 -21.22
N ILE A 103 17.88 6.42 -20.53
CA ILE A 103 18.13 5.10 -19.95
C ILE A 103 17.46 4.06 -20.85
N SER A 104 18.10 2.90 -21.00
CA SER A 104 17.50 1.80 -21.77
C SER A 104 16.27 1.25 -21.05
N SER A 105 15.19 0.94 -21.78
CA SER A 105 13.98 0.34 -21.22
C SER A 105 14.27 -0.93 -20.41
N ASN A 106 15.25 -1.73 -20.87
CA ASN A 106 15.66 -2.95 -20.18
C ASN A 106 16.21 -2.70 -18.76
N THR A 107 16.94 -1.61 -18.57
CA THR A 107 17.46 -1.20 -17.25
C THR A 107 16.33 -0.64 -16.41
N LEU A 108 15.47 0.20 -16.99
CA LEU A 108 14.31 0.77 -16.31
C LEU A 108 13.41 -0.33 -15.75
N ASN A 109 13.05 -1.33 -16.57
CA ASN A 109 12.17 -2.41 -16.14
C ASN A 109 12.79 -3.29 -15.07
N THR A 110 14.13 -3.47 -15.08
CA THR A 110 14.83 -4.19 -14.02
C THR A 110 14.83 -3.40 -12.71
N MET A 111 15.03 -2.08 -12.76
CA MET A 111 14.95 -1.19 -11.60
C MET A 111 13.52 -1.13 -11.05
N THR A 112 12.52 -0.99 -11.91
CA THR A 112 11.10 -0.99 -11.56
C THR A 112 10.67 -2.34 -10.96
N ALA A 113 11.18 -3.47 -11.46
CA ALA A 113 10.92 -4.78 -10.87
C ALA A 113 11.50 -4.91 -9.45
N PHE A 114 12.73 -4.43 -9.23
CA PHE A 114 13.33 -4.34 -7.89
C PHE A 114 12.49 -3.46 -6.95
N ALA A 115 12.11 -2.25 -7.37
CA ALA A 115 11.25 -1.33 -6.62
C ALA A 115 9.90 -1.97 -6.27
N THR A 116 9.25 -2.62 -7.23
CA THR A 116 7.97 -3.30 -7.03
C THR A 116 8.08 -4.41 -5.99
N GLY A 117 9.17 -5.20 -6.03
CA GLY A 117 9.45 -6.22 -5.04
C GLY A 117 9.66 -5.64 -3.64
N GLY A 118 10.39 -4.53 -3.52
CA GLY A 118 10.58 -3.80 -2.27
C GLY A 118 9.27 -3.22 -1.71
N LEU A 119 8.53 -2.48 -2.52
CA LEU A 119 7.25 -1.85 -2.17
C LEU A 119 6.20 -2.89 -1.72
N LEU A 120 5.96 -3.94 -2.52
CA LEU A 120 4.97 -4.96 -2.17
C LEU A 120 5.41 -5.77 -0.94
N SER A 121 6.71 -6.00 -0.75
CA SER A 121 7.22 -6.69 0.44
C SER A 121 7.05 -5.83 1.71
N ASP A 122 7.27 -4.51 1.65
CA ASP A 122 6.97 -3.60 2.76
C ASP A 122 5.48 -3.67 3.13
N VAL A 123 4.59 -3.62 2.14
CA VAL A 123 3.14 -3.76 2.36
C VAL A 123 2.80 -5.09 3.05
N PHE A 124 3.21 -6.22 2.48
CA PHE A 124 2.75 -7.53 2.95
C PHE A 124 3.50 -8.04 4.19
N LEU A 125 4.76 -7.67 4.39
CA LEU A 125 5.58 -8.16 5.50
C LEU A 125 5.66 -7.19 6.68
N HIS A 126 5.38 -5.89 6.46
CA HIS A 126 5.48 -4.87 7.51
C HIS A 126 4.15 -4.15 7.74
N LEU A 127 3.63 -3.41 6.75
CA LEU A 127 2.49 -2.51 6.97
C LEU A 127 1.18 -3.24 7.27
N VAL A 128 0.84 -4.28 6.49
CA VAL A 128 -0.40 -5.05 6.68
C VAL A 128 -0.36 -5.83 8.00
N PRO A 129 0.67 -6.64 8.31
CA PRO A 129 0.76 -7.28 9.62
C PRO A 129 0.67 -6.29 10.78
N HIS A 130 1.40 -5.17 10.69
CA HIS A 130 1.40 -4.15 11.72
C HIS A 130 0.01 -3.53 11.93
N SER A 131 -0.72 -3.23 10.85
CA SER A 131 -2.08 -2.66 10.89
C SER A 131 -3.05 -3.47 11.77
N PHE A 132 -2.95 -4.80 11.73
CA PHE A 132 -3.79 -5.70 12.53
C PHE A 132 -3.29 -5.89 13.97
N MET A 133 -2.02 -5.55 14.26
CA MET A 133 -1.41 -5.70 15.59
C MET A 133 -1.54 -4.45 16.48
N GLY A 134 -2.04 -3.33 15.96
CA GLY A 134 -2.26 -2.07 16.70
C GLY A 134 -1.00 -1.23 16.95
N GLU A 135 -1.16 0.03 17.36
CA GLU A 135 -0.05 0.88 17.80
C GLU A 135 0.37 0.50 19.23
N PRO A 136 1.69 0.50 19.54
CA PRO A 136 2.14 0.31 20.90
C PRO A 136 1.77 1.55 21.74
N SER A 137 1.30 1.33 22.96
CA SER A 137 1.19 2.41 23.94
C SER A 137 2.58 2.99 24.20
N GLU A 138 2.70 4.33 24.27
CA GLU A 138 3.98 5.03 24.45
C GLU A 138 4.79 4.42 25.62
N GLY A 139 5.99 3.91 25.32
CA GLY A 139 6.93 3.38 26.30
C GLY A 139 6.97 1.87 26.49
N ASP A 140 6.25 1.07 25.68
CA ASP A 140 6.27 -0.39 25.79
C ASP A 140 7.28 -1.06 24.83
N ASP A 141 8.53 -1.19 25.27
CA ASP A 141 9.55 -2.01 24.59
C ASP A 141 9.34 -3.53 24.83
N GLY A 142 8.38 -3.88 25.68
CA GLY A 142 8.07 -5.24 26.15
C GLY A 142 7.26 -6.11 25.18
N VAL A 143 6.70 -7.21 25.71
CA VAL A 143 5.86 -8.12 24.91
C VAL A 143 4.47 -7.53 24.72
N ARG A 144 4.07 -7.41 23.46
CA ARG A 144 2.79 -6.83 23.07
C ARG A 144 1.65 -7.80 23.35
N PHE A 145 0.65 -7.34 24.11
CA PHE A 145 -0.65 -7.99 24.18
C PHE A 145 -1.57 -7.40 23.11
N VAL A 146 -2.17 -8.26 22.28
CA VAL A 146 -3.13 -7.84 21.25
C VAL A 146 -4.48 -8.45 21.57
N MET A 147 -5.44 -7.60 21.92
CA MET A 147 -6.84 -8.01 22.05
C MET A 147 -7.46 -8.13 20.67
N VAL A 148 -8.06 -9.28 20.37
CA VAL A 148 -8.73 -9.49 19.09
C VAL A 148 -10.14 -8.92 19.15
N GLU A 149 -10.30 -7.73 18.60
CA GLU A 149 -11.60 -7.11 18.34
C GLU A 149 -12.03 -7.36 16.89
N GLU A 150 -13.07 -8.18 16.66
CA GLU A 150 -13.51 -8.53 15.30
C GLU A 150 -13.89 -7.28 14.47
N LYS A 151 -14.59 -6.32 15.10
CA LYS A 151 -14.97 -5.06 14.44
C LYS A 151 -13.77 -4.17 14.12
N ARG A 152 -12.75 -4.14 14.99
CA ARG A 152 -11.48 -3.44 14.74
C ARG A 152 -10.81 -3.98 13.48
N ASN A 153 -10.70 -5.31 13.37
CA ASN A 153 -10.08 -5.94 12.20
C ASN A 153 -10.85 -5.64 10.90
N ILE A 154 -12.18 -5.57 10.96
CA ILE A 154 -13.01 -5.14 9.82
C ILE A 154 -12.72 -3.67 9.46
N LEU A 155 -12.61 -2.77 10.45
CA LEU A 155 -12.29 -1.36 10.23
C LEU A 155 -10.88 -1.16 9.64
N VAL A 156 -9.89 -1.90 10.15
CA VAL A 156 -8.54 -1.92 9.60
C VAL A 156 -8.55 -2.40 8.14
N GLY A 157 -9.23 -3.52 7.85
CA GLY A 157 -9.40 -4.02 6.49
C GLY A 157 -10.13 -3.03 5.57
N LEU A 158 -11.12 -2.31 6.10
CA LEU A 158 -11.80 -1.23 5.38
C LEU A 158 -10.85 -0.06 5.12
N GLY A 159 -9.98 0.29 6.06
CA GLY A 159 -8.93 1.30 5.86
C GLY A 159 -7.99 0.95 4.69
N ILE A 160 -7.53 -0.30 4.63
CA ILE A 160 -6.76 -0.82 3.48
C ILE A 160 -7.55 -0.68 2.19
N PHE A 161 -8.81 -1.10 2.18
CA PHE A 161 -9.65 -1.00 0.99
C PHE A 161 -9.89 0.45 0.56
N ILE A 162 -10.14 1.37 1.51
CA ILE A 162 -10.32 2.80 1.22
C ILE A 162 -9.04 3.39 0.62
N GLY A 163 -7.87 3.05 1.15
CA GLY A 163 -6.58 3.43 0.58
C GLY A 163 -6.44 2.99 -0.88
N PHE A 164 -6.66 1.70 -1.12
CA PHE A 164 -6.63 1.11 -2.46
C PHE A 164 -7.62 1.79 -3.41
N ALA A 165 -8.88 1.96 -2.97
CA ALA A 165 -9.94 2.58 -3.75
C ALA A 165 -9.67 4.07 -4.04
N SER A 166 -9.06 4.80 -3.11
CA SER A 166 -8.71 6.21 -3.29
C SER A 166 -7.71 6.39 -4.42
N PHE A 167 -6.68 5.53 -4.45
CA PHE A 167 -5.69 5.52 -5.53
C PHE A 167 -6.28 5.09 -6.87
N PHE A 168 -7.17 4.08 -6.87
CA PHE A 168 -7.93 3.71 -8.07
C PHE A 168 -8.76 4.87 -8.61
N VAL A 169 -9.54 5.55 -7.75
CA VAL A 169 -10.38 6.69 -8.14
C VAL A 169 -9.53 7.82 -8.66
N MET A 170 -8.40 8.11 -8.01
CA MET A 170 -7.44 9.11 -8.45
C MET A 170 -6.91 8.77 -9.85
N GLU A 171 -6.29 7.59 -10.05
CA GLU A 171 -5.72 7.22 -11.35
C GLU A 171 -6.80 7.22 -12.44
N LYS A 172 -7.99 6.68 -12.14
CA LYS A 172 -9.10 6.66 -13.06
C LYS A 172 -9.52 8.08 -13.47
N THR A 173 -9.61 8.99 -12.49
CA THR A 173 -9.94 10.40 -12.74
C THR A 173 -8.89 11.06 -13.61
N LEU A 174 -7.61 10.84 -13.32
CA LEU A 174 -6.50 11.39 -14.12
C LEU A 174 -6.51 10.85 -15.55
N ARG A 175 -6.79 9.55 -15.74
CA ARG A 175 -6.90 8.96 -17.07
C ARG A 175 -8.08 9.52 -17.87
N VAL A 176 -9.22 9.76 -17.22
CA VAL A 176 -10.39 10.37 -17.88
C VAL A 176 -10.11 11.82 -18.26
N LEU A 177 -9.48 12.59 -17.38
CA LEU A 177 -9.09 13.98 -17.65
C LEU A 177 -8.01 14.09 -18.73
N GLY A 178 -7.11 13.11 -18.82
CA GLY A 178 -6.04 13.05 -19.83
C GLY A 178 -6.44 12.50 -21.18
N GLY A 179 -7.52 11.71 -21.24
CA GLY A 179 -7.99 11.06 -22.47
C GLY A 179 -8.89 11.92 -23.36
N GLY A 180 -9.07 13.21 -23.03
CA GLY A 180 -10.01 14.11 -23.72
C GLY A 180 -9.60 14.60 -25.12
N GLU A 181 -8.41 14.26 -25.62
CA GLU A 181 -7.87 14.83 -26.88
C GLU A 181 -7.60 13.81 -28.00
N ASP A 182 -8.16 12.59 -27.96
CA ASP A 182 -8.01 11.60 -29.06
C ASP A 182 -9.33 10.97 -29.55
N SER A 183 -10.48 11.64 -29.37
CA SER A 183 -11.77 11.12 -29.86
C SER A 183 -12.53 12.11 -30.75
N HIS A 184 -11.90 12.58 -31.83
CA HIS A 184 -12.62 13.17 -32.97
C HIS A 184 -11.96 12.82 -34.31
N GLY A 185 -12.62 11.92 -35.04
CA GLY A 185 -12.27 11.45 -36.40
C GLY A 185 -12.33 9.92 -36.41
N HIS A 186 -13.34 9.25 -36.95
CA HIS A 186 -13.95 9.44 -38.25
C HIS A 186 -15.42 9.02 -38.23
N ALA A 187 -16.28 9.89 -38.78
CA ALA A 187 -17.56 9.48 -39.32
C ALA A 187 -17.31 8.70 -40.62
N HIS A 188 -17.72 7.44 -40.68
CA HIS A 188 -18.11 6.80 -41.94
C HIS A 188 -19.25 5.82 -41.66
N GLU A 189 -20.44 6.23 -42.12
CA GLU A 189 -21.48 5.31 -42.60
C GLU A 189 -20.84 4.25 -43.50
N HIS A 190 -21.22 2.97 -43.35
CA HIS A 190 -21.70 2.19 -44.49
C HIS A 190 -22.55 0.99 -44.03
N SER A 191 -23.59 0.81 -44.83
CA SER A 191 -24.71 -0.11 -44.80
C SER A 191 -24.32 -1.54 -45.23
N HIS A 192 -25.28 -2.47 -45.04
CA HIS A 192 -25.42 -3.85 -45.57
C HIS A 192 -24.87 -4.96 -44.65
N SER A 193 -25.52 -6.10 -44.43
CA SER A 193 -26.86 -6.65 -44.74
C SER A 193 -26.93 -8.03 -44.07
N HIS A 194 -28.10 -8.45 -43.58
CA HIS A 194 -28.33 -9.73 -42.88
C HIS A 194 -28.04 -11.01 -43.69
N GLY A 195 -27.65 -12.07 -42.98
CA GLY A 195 -27.80 -13.48 -43.36
C GLY A 195 -27.30 -14.41 -42.24
N PRO A 196 -28.10 -15.39 -41.76
CA PRO A 196 -27.85 -16.07 -40.48
C PRO A 196 -27.12 -17.42 -40.60
N ASP A 197 -26.75 -17.93 -39.42
CA ASP A 197 -26.73 -19.33 -38.99
C ASP A 197 -25.40 -20.02 -38.59
N GLU A 198 -25.54 -20.65 -37.42
CA GLU A 198 -24.90 -21.83 -36.83
C GLU A 198 -23.47 -21.79 -36.25
N SER A 199 -23.47 -21.70 -34.92
CA SER A 199 -22.85 -22.61 -33.95
C SER A 199 -21.82 -23.64 -34.44
N ALA A 200 -20.61 -23.58 -33.89
CA ALA A 200 -20.07 -24.66 -33.03
C ALA A 200 -18.70 -24.26 -32.48
N ALA A 201 -18.61 -24.24 -31.15
CA ALA A 201 -17.35 -24.26 -30.43
C ALA A 201 -16.69 -25.63 -30.57
N HIS A 202 -15.39 -25.68 -30.80
CA HIS A 202 -14.55 -26.79 -30.34
C HIS A 202 -13.10 -26.32 -30.14
N SER A 203 -12.59 -26.60 -28.94
CA SER A 203 -11.22 -26.37 -28.52
C SER A 203 -10.28 -27.52 -28.90
N SER A 204 -8.99 -27.23 -28.79
CA SER A 204 -7.86 -28.12 -28.45
C SER A 204 -7.57 -29.30 -29.37
N ALA A 205 -6.47 -29.21 -30.12
CA ALA A 205 -5.35 -30.15 -30.00
C ALA A 205 -4.18 -29.72 -30.89
N ILE A 206 -2.99 -29.86 -30.31
CA ILE A 206 -1.67 -29.82 -30.94
C ILE A 206 -1.53 -31.08 -31.80
N GLU A 207 -1.02 -30.96 -33.04
CA GLU A 207 0.17 -31.71 -33.49
C GLU A 207 0.60 -31.36 -34.92
N GLU A 208 1.92 -31.27 -35.07
CA GLU A 208 2.68 -31.20 -36.32
C GLU A 208 2.39 -32.41 -37.22
N LYS A 209 2.44 -32.21 -38.55
CA LYS A 209 3.41 -32.95 -39.38
C LYS A 209 3.60 -32.37 -40.77
N ASN A 210 4.86 -32.09 -41.04
CA ASN A 210 5.47 -31.83 -42.33
C ASN A 210 5.27 -32.99 -43.34
N LYS A 211 4.99 -32.66 -44.60
CA LYS A 211 5.34 -33.41 -45.84
C LYS A 211 4.97 -32.53 -47.04
N ASP A 212 5.95 -31.90 -47.67
CA ASP A 212 6.79 -32.43 -48.75
C ASP A 212 6.13 -32.30 -50.14
N GLY A 213 6.82 -31.57 -51.02
CA GLY A 213 6.91 -31.98 -52.43
C GLY A 213 6.14 -31.20 -53.49
N LEU A 214 6.95 -30.49 -54.29
CA LEU A 214 6.91 -30.47 -55.77
C LEU A 214 6.21 -29.30 -56.50
N ARG A 215 7.07 -28.32 -56.84
CA ARG A 215 7.42 -27.90 -58.22
C ARG A 215 6.30 -27.40 -59.16
N ALA A 216 6.38 -26.11 -59.49
CA ALA A 216 6.42 -25.67 -60.89
C ALA A 216 7.28 -24.40 -61.03
N ARG A 217 8.32 -24.46 -61.88
CA ARG A 217 9.15 -23.33 -62.30
C ARG A 217 8.51 -22.66 -63.51
N GLY A 218 8.62 -21.34 -63.62
CA GLY A 218 8.31 -20.63 -64.85
C GLY A 218 8.75 -19.16 -64.85
N ALA A 219 9.96 -18.94 -65.37
CA ALA A 219 10.44 -17.75 -66.11
C ALA A 219 10.35 -16.34 -65.49
N ASN A 220 11.54 -15.74 -65.30
CA ASN A 220 11.78 -14.30 -65.34
C ASN A 220 11.96 -13.88 -66.82
N PRO A 221 11.68 -12.63 -67.24
CA PRO A 221 12.72 -11.61 -67.11
C PRO A 221 12.24 -10.17 -66.80
N ALA A 222 13.07 -9.47 -66.03
CA ALA A 222 13.46 -8.05 -66.10
C ALA A 222 12.43 -6.97 -66.52
N ASN A 223 12.14 -6.06 -65.59
CA ASN A 223 12.35 -4.62 -65.82
C ASN A 223 12.39 -3.87 -64.48
N GLY A 224 13.32 -2.91 -64.38
CA GLY A 224 13.58 -2.15 -63.16
C GLY A 224 12.54 -1.07 -62.89
N ASP A 225 12.40 -0.71 -61.61
CA ASP A 225 12.24 0.67 -61.22
C ASP A 225 12.71 0.87 -59.78
N THR A 226 13.43 1.97 -59.60
CA THR A 226 13.82 2.60 -58.34
C THR A 226 12.62 2.84 -57.44
N SER A 227 12.58 2.20 -56.27
CA SER A 227 11.72 2.62 -55.16
C SER A 227 12.56 2.89 -53.92
N LYS A 228 12.35 4.10 -53.40
CA LYS A 228 13.03 4.73 -52.27
C LYS A 228 13.01 3.81 -51.05
N ALA A 229 14.11 3.78 -50.32
CA ALA A 229 14.11 3.39 -48.93
C ALA A 229 13.13 4.30 -48.18
N GLU A 230 11.96 3.78 -47.83
CA GLU A 230 11.17 4.33 -46.73
C GLU A 230 11.96 4.03 -45.46
N GLU A 231 12.64 5.06 -44.95
CA GLU A 231 12.93 5.13 -43.52
C GLU A 231 11.59 5.05 -42.80
N THR A 232 11.26 3.87 -42.27
CA THR A 232 10.34 3.73 -41.15
C THR A 232 10.92 4.51 -39.98
N THR A 233 10.62 5.81 -39.95
CA THR A 233 10.73 6.62 -38.75
C THR A 233 9.73 5.98 -37.79
N GLU A 234 10.23 5.26 -36.78
CA GLU A 234 9.40 4.85 -35.66
C GLU A 234 8.77 6.13 -35.09
N THR A 235 7.48 6.30 -35.34
CA THR A 235 6.67 7.34 -34.72
C THR A 235 6.56 6.97 -33.25
N VAL A 236 7.56 7.37 -32.46
CA VAL A 236 7.46 7.40 -31.00
C VAL A 236 6.25 8.27 -30.69
N HIS A 237 5.19 7.67 -30.15
CA HIS A 237 4.00 8.38 -29.69
C HIS A 237 4.45 9.57 -28.83
N GLN A 238 4.31 10.79 -29.35
CA GLN A 238 4.58 12.00 -28.59
C GLN A 238 3.56 12.05 -27.45
N THR A 239 4.03 11.79 -26.23
CA THR A 239 3.24 12.00 -25.02
C THR A 239 2.84 13.47 -24.98
N SER A 240 1.53 13.76 -24.95
CA SER A 240 1.04 15.14 -24.95
C SER A 240 1.50 15.86 -23.67
N LYS A 241 1.65 17.20 -23.74
CA LYS A 241 1.99 18.00 -22.55
C LYS A 241 0.98 17.80 -21.42
N LEU A 242 -0.28 17.50 -21.75
CA LEU A 242 -1.32 17.16 -20.78
C LEU A 242 -0.98 15.88 -20.02
N SER A 243 -0.58 14.82 -20.72
CA SER A 243 -0.14 13.56 -20.10
C SER A 243 1.06 13.76 -19.16
N ALA A 244 1.99 14.67 -19.50
CA ALA A 244 3.12 15.03 -18.62
C ALA A 244 2.66 15.71 -17.32
N TYR A 245 1.71 16.65 -17.39
CA TYR A 245 1.17 17.30 -16.18
C TYR A 245 0.34 16.35 -15.32
N LEU A 246 -0.39 15.42 -15.93
CA LEU A 246 -1.14 14.41 -15.20
C LEU A 246 -0.22 13.41 -14.51
N ASN A 247 0.92 13.08 -15.13
CA ASN A 247 1.97 12.30 -14.49
C ASN A 247 2.49 13.01 -13.23
N LEU A 248 2.86 14.29 -13.34
CA LEU A 248 3.32 15.10 -12.19
C LEU A 248 2.28 15.19 -11.08
N PHE A 249 1.00 15.27 -11.42
CA PHE A 249 -0.04 15.27 -10.40
C PHE A 249 -0.15 13.91 -9.70
N GLY A 250 -0.08 12.80 -10.44
CA GLY A 250 -0.05 11.46 -9.85
C GLY A 250 1.15 11.29 -8.91
N ASP A 251 2.33 11.71 -9.35
CA ASP A 251 3.56 11.69 -8.57
C ASP A 251 3.47 12.56 -7.31
N PHE A 252 2.89 13.76 -7.39
CA PHE A 252 2.65 14.61 -6.22
C PHE A 252 1.76 13.92 -5.16
N VAL A 253 0.70 13.22 -5.57
CA VAL A 253 -0.19 12.53 -4.62
C VAL A 253 0.43 11.24 -4.07
N HIS A 254 1.24 10.55 -4.88
CA HIS A 254 2.05 9.42 -4.40
C HIS A 254 3.00 9.89 -3.30
N ASN A 255 3.76 10.96 -3.57
CA ASN A 255 4.65 11.60 -2.61
C ASN A 255 3.92 11.96 -1.30
N ILE A 256 2.69 12.50 -1.35
CA ILE A 256 1.88 12.74 -0.13
C ILE A 256 1.68 11.46 0.68
N THR A 257 1.47 10.33 0.02
CA THR A 257 1.22 9.06 0.70
C THR A 257 2.50 8.49 1.32
N ASP A 258 3.65 8.65 0.66
CA ASP A 258 4.96 8.34 1.23
C ASP A 258 5.24 9.14 2.50
N GLY A 259 4.98 10.45 2.43
CA GLY A 259 5.10 11.33 3.58
C GLY A 259 4.21 10.91 4.74
N LEU A 260 2.97 10.52 4.44
CA LEU A 260 2.00 10.03 5.41
C LEU A 260 2.47 8.71 6.05
N ALA A 261 3.07 7.82 5.25
CA ALA A 261 3.71 6.59 5.71
C ALA A 261 4.84 6.87 6.70
N MET A 262 5.72 7.83 6.40
CA MET A 262 6.83 8.21 7.29
C MET A 262 6.33 8.68 8.66
N ALA A 263 5.26 9.48 8.68
CA ALA A 263 4.65 9.89 9.95
C ALA A 263 4.11 8.68 10.71
N ALA A 264 3.20 7.92 10.11
CA ALA A 264 2.51 6.83 10.78
C ALA A 264 3.46 5.73 11.28
N SER A 265 4.44 5.34 10.46
CA SER A 265 5.39 4.29 10.82
C SER A 265 6.33 4.70 11.97
N PHE A 266 6.83 5.95 12.00
CA PHE A 266 7.73 6.39 13.08
C PHE A 266 7.01 6.66 14.40
N TYR A 267 5.74 7.09 14.37
CA TYR A 267 4.91 7.17 15.58
C TYR A 267 4.54 5.79 16.12
N SER A 268 4.36 4.81 15.23
CA SER A 268 4.20 3.42 15.63
C SER A 268 5.47 2.84 16.26
N SER A 269 6.62 2.94 15.61
CA SER A 269 7.87 2.39 16.12
C SER A 269 9.09 2.96 15.38
N PRO A 270 10.21 3.24 16.07
CA PRO A 270 11.46 3.62 15.39
C PRO A 270 11.95 2.60 14.36
N LEU A 271 11.76 1.30 14.64
CA LEU A 271 12.17 0.24 13.71
C LEU A 271 11.28 0.27 12.46
N ILE A 272 9.96 0.25 12.63
CA ILE A 272 9.00 0.27 11.51
C ILE A 272 9.18 1.54 10.67
N GLY A 273 9.34 2.70 11.32
CA GLY A 273 9.67 3.96 10.62
C GLY A 273 10.93 3.85 9.77
N ALA A 274 12.01 3.30 10.31
CA ALA A 274 13.26 3.13 9.60
C ALA A 274 13.17 2.11 8.44
N THR A 275 12.47 0.99 8.65
CA THR A 275 12.27 -0.03 7.60
C THR A 275 11.40 0.51 6.47
N THR A 276 10.29 1.19 6.78
CA THR A 276 9.43 1.84 5.78
C THR A 276 10.19 2.94 5.03
N ALA A 277 11.01 3.76 5.71
CA ALA A 277 11.83 4.78 5.05
C ALA A 277 12.83 4.18 4.05
N LEU A 278 13.48 3.07 4.41
CA LEU A 278 14.38 2.34 3.51
C LEU A 278 13.63 1.74 2.32
N ALA A 279 12.44 1.18 2.56
CA ALA A 279 11.58 0.65 1.50
C ALA A 279 11.14 1.74 0.51
N CYS A 280 10.70 2.89 1.03
CA CYS A 280 10.31 4.05 0.23
C CYS A 280 11.49 4.58 -0.58
N PHE A 281 12.63 4.80 0.06
CA PHE A 281 13.86 5.21 -0.63
C PHE A 281 14.22 4.27 -1.80
N ALA A 282 14.07 2.96 -1.61
CA ALA A 282 14.41 1.97 -2.63
C ALA A 282 13.46 1.98 -3.85
N HIS A 283 12.18 2.29 -3.66
CA HIS A 283 11.22 2.38 -4.77
C HIS A 283 11.12 3.77 -5.40
N GLU A 284 11.46 4.82 -4.67
CA GLU A 284 11.50 6.19 -5.17
C GLU A 284 12.58 6.38 -6.24
N ILE A 285 13.76 5.77 -6.09
CA ILE A 285 14.83 5.92 -7.10
C ILE A 285 14.35 5.45 -8.50
N PRO A 286 13.76 4.24 -8.67
CA PRO A 286 13.26 3.82 -9.97
C PRO A 286 12.05 4.63 -10.46
N HIS A 287 11.14 5.03 -9.57
CA HIS A 287 9.97 5.85 -9.92
C HIS A 287 10.38 7.22 -10.47
N GLU A 288 11.24 7.92 -9.73
CA GLU A 288 11.78 9.24 -10.10
C GLU A 288 12.51 9.21 -11.45
N ILE A 289 13.23 8.12 -11.73
CA ILE A 289 13.91 7.91 -13.03
C ILE A 289 12.88 7.73 -14.16
N ALA A 290 11.80 6.98 -13.93
CA ALA A 290 10.75 6.74 -14.91
C ALA A 290 10.00 8.04 -15.24
N ASP A 291 9.62 8.80 -14.21
CA ASP A 291 8.89 10.05 -14.34
C ASP A 291 9.73 11.14 -15.02
N TYR A 292 11.00 11.27 -14.63
CA TYR A 292 11.95 12.13 -15.34
C TYR A 292 12.05 11.78 -16.83
N SER A 293 12.05 10.49 -17.18
CA SER A 293 12.08 10.04 -18.58
C SER A 293 10.81 10.42 -19.35
N ILE A 294 9.63 10.34 -18.71
CA ILE A 294 8.34 10.75 -19.29
C ILE A 294 8.34 12.27 -19.55
N LEU A 295 8.80 13.07 -18.60
CA LEU A 295 8.86 14.54 -18.74
C LEU A 295 9.76 14.96 -19.90
N VAL A 296 10.97 14.40 -19.98
CA VAL A 296 11.91 14.71 -21.07
C VAL A 296 11.34 14.30 -22.43
N ARG A 297 10.71 13.12 -22.52
CA ARG A 297 10.04 12.66 -23.76
C ARG A 297 8.85 13.53 -24.16
N SER A 298 8.18 14.14 -23.19
CA SER A 298 7.07 15.08 -23.40
C SER A 298 7.54 16.51 -23.74
N GLY A 299 8.85 16.70 -23.92
CA GLY A 299 9.45 17.96 -24.38
C GLY A 299 9.96 18.89 -23.27
N PHE A 300 10.04 18.42 -22.02
CA PHE A 300 10.68 19.20 -20.95
C PHE A 300 12.21 19.16 -21.12
N THR A 301 12.87 20.28 -20.91
CA THR A 301 14.33 20.30 -20.75
C THR A 301 14.72 19.59 -19.46
N LYS A 302 15.96 19.08 -19.36
CA LYS A 302 16.48 18.46 -18.12
C LYS A 302 16.22 19.33 -16.89
N GLY A 303 16.51 20.63 -16.98
CA GLY A 303 16.28 21.55 -15.86
C GLY A 303 14.81 21.77 -15.50
N GLN A 304 13.89 21.70 -16.48
CA GLN A 304 12.45 21.77 -16.20
C GLN A 304 11.96 20.48 -15.54
N ALA A 305 12.34 19.32 -16.07
CA ALA A 305 11.96 18.03 -15.49
C ALA A 305 12.43 17.89 -14.03
N MET A 306 13.69 18.25 -13.75
CA MET A 306 14.23 18.24 -12.38
C MET A 306 13.50 19.19 -11.43
N LYS A 307 13.12 20.40 -11.89
CA LYS A 307 12.35 21.35 -11.07
C LYS A 307 10.94 20.85 -10.79
N SER A 308 10.34 20.15 -11.75
CA SER A 308 9.02 19.55 -11.57
C SER A 308 9.05 18.40 -10.57
N GLN A 309 10.05 17.50 -10.60
CA GLN A 309 10.20 16.45 -9.59
C GLN A 309 10.47 17.02 -8.19
N PHE A 310 11.29 18.07 -8.08
CA PHE A 310 11.46 18.74 -6.79
C PHE A 310 10.17 19.40 -6.28
N LEU A 311 9.26 19.80 -7.18
CA LEU A 311 7.96 20.33 -6.80
C LEU A 311 7.00 19.22 -6.34
N THR A 312 7.02 18.04 -6.97
CA THR A 312 6.20 16.89 -6.55
C THR A 312 6.66 16.36 -5.18
N ALA A 313 7.98 16.37 -4.92
CA ALA A 313 8.60 16.07 -3.62
C ALA A 313 8.08 16.92 -2.44
N VAL A 314 7.55 18.13 -2.67
CA VAL A 314 6.89 18.93 -1.63
C VAL A 314 5.64 18.21 -1.08
N GLY A 315 4.99 17.39 -1.91
CA GLY A 315 3.89 16.53 -1.52
C GLY A 315 4.25 15.63 -0.33
N ALA A 316 5.47 15.08 -0.31
CA ALA A 316 5.92 14.23 0.78
C ALA A 316 5.97 14.98 2.12
N PHE A 317 6.45 16.22 2.14
CA PHE A 317 6.39 17.01 3.36
C PHE A 317 4.95 17.31 3.80
N ILE A 318 4.05 17.61 2.86
CA ILE A 318 2.62 17.81 3.17
C ILE A 318 2.05 16.54 3.82
N GLY A 319 2.33 15.37 3.24
CA GLY A 319 1.94 14.07 3.78
C GLY A 319 2.44 13.84 5.20
N THR A 320 3.71 14.14 5.46
CA THR A 320 4.32 13.97 6.78
C THR A 320 3.71 14.89 7.82
N PHE A 321 3.52 16.17 7.51
CA PHE A 321 2.86 17.10 8.43
C PHE A 321 1.39 16.72 8.67
N MET A 322 0.70 16.22 7.64
CA MET A 322 -0.65 15.70 7.77
C MET A 322 -0.69 14.49 8.72
N GLY A 323 0.20 13.51 8.55
CA GLY A 323 0.28 12.34 9.42
C GLY A 323 0.64 12.70 10.86
N ILE A 324 1.60 13.62 11.07
CA ILE A 324 1.90 14.18 12.39
C ILE A 324 0.65 14.83 13.01
N GLY A 325 -0.11 15.60 12.21
CA GLY A 325 -1.34 16.24 12.67
C GLY A 325 -2.43 15.24 13.05
N ILE A 326 -2.63 14.20 12.24
CA ILE A 326 -3.60 13.12 12.50
C ILE A 326 -3.24 12.39 13.80
N HIS A 327 -1.98 12.02 13.99
CA HIS A 327 -1.53 11.34 15.20
C HIS A 327 -1.75 12.21 16.46
N ASN A 328 -1.34 13.47 16.45
CA ASN A 328 -1.55 14.37 17.59
C ASN A 328 -3.04 14.59 17.92
N LEU A 329 -3.90 14.68 16.90
CA LEU A 329 -5.35 14.80 17.09
C LEU A 329 -5.94 13.51 17.66
N SER A 330 -5.42 12.35 17.25
CA SER A 330 -5.79 11.04 17.75
C SER A 330 -5.46 10.91 19.24
N ASN A 331 -4.22 11.18 19.65
CA ASN A 331 -3.80 11.09 21.06
C ASN A 331 -4.56 12.06 21.97
N SER A 332 -4.90 13.25 21.47
CA SER A 332 -5.73 14.21 22.21
C SER A 332 -7.14 13.69 22.48
N THR A 333 -7.64 12.78 21.63
CA THR A 333 -8.95 12.13 21.78
C THR A 333 -8.87 10.92 22.72
N GLU A 334 -7.71 10.26 22.81
CA GLU A 334 -7.48 9.06 23.64
C GLU A 334 -7.44 9.35 25.15
N GLU A 335 -7.01 10.54 25.57
CA GLU A 335 -7.05 10.98 26.99
C GLU A 335 -8.47 10.99 27.59
N SER A 336 -9.52 10.85 26.77
CA SER A 336 -10.93 10.86 27.21
C SER A 336 -11.58 9.47 27.43
N GLY A 337 -10.81 8.37 27.41
CA GLY A 337 -11.31 7.03 27.77
C GLY A 337 -11.20 5.96 26.69
N ALA A 338 -10.26 6.11 25.74
CA ALA A 338 -10.05 5.12 24.67
C ALA A 338 -9.32 3.85 25.13
N ASP A 339 -8.58 3.90 26.24
CA ASP A 339 -7.87 2.73 26.78
C ASP A 339 -8.77 1.81 27.62
N ASP A 340 -10.09 2.01 27.68
CA ASP A 340 -10.99 1.05 28.36
C ASP A 340 -11.28 -0.16 27.45
N LEU A 341 -10.44 -1.20 27.59
CA LEU A 341 -10.61 -2.50 26.93
C LEU A 341 -11.93 -3.17 27.34
N GLY A 342 -12.44 -2.89 28.54
CA GLY A 342 -13.77 -3.32 28.98
C GLY A 342 -14.87 -2.72 28.11
N ALA A 343 -14.77 -1.43 27.79
CA ALA A 343 -15.72 -0.76 26.88
C ALA A 343 -15.63 -1.33 25.46
N ALA A 344 -14.45 -1.71 25.00
CA ALA A 344 -14.26 -2.35 23.69
C ALA A 344 -14.97 -3.71 23.60
N VAL A 345 -14.85 -4.55 24.63
CA VAL A 345 -15.60 -5.83 24.74
C VAL A 345 -17.10 -5.58 24.73
N ARG A 346 -17.55 -4.50 25.38
CA ARG A 346 -18.96 -4.06 25.40
C ARG A 346 -19.40 -3.34 24.12
N GLN A 347 -18.51 -3.14 23.14
CA GLN A 347 -18.76 -2.38 21.91
C GLN A 347 -19.22 -0.93 22.16
N ALA A 348 -18.72 -0.34 23.24
CA ALA A 348 -19.03 1.00 23.71
C ALA A 348 -17.76 1.85 23.91
N ALA A 349 -16.63 1.43 23.34
CA ALA A 349 -15.39 2.20 23.38
C ALA A 349 -15.52 3.53 22.62
N ALA A 350 -14.70 4.51 22.99
CA ALA A 350 -14.76 5.87 22.45
C ALA A 350 -14.33 5.99 20.99
N GLY A 351 -13.66 4.97 20.45
CA GLY A 351 -13.21 4.94 19.06
C GLY A 351 -14.34 4.66 18.06
N ILE A 352 -13.92 4.45 16.81
CA ILE A 352 -14.83 4.34 15.66
C ILE A 352 -15.74 3.11 15.82
N LEU A 353 -17.05 3.32 15.64
CA LEU A 353 -18.09 2.28 15.74
C LEU A 353 -18.08 1.48 17.06
N GLY A 354 -17.68 2.13 18.17
CA GLY A 354 -17.66 1.50 19.49
C GLY A 354 -16.47 0.57 19.72
N THR A 355 -15.41 0.69 18.90
CA THR A 355 -14.14 -0.06 19.03
C THR A 355 -13.03 0.83 19.58
N THR A 356 -11.86 0.25 19.85
CA THR A 356 -10.65 1.02 20.22
C THR A 356 -10.03 1.80 19.06
N VAL A 357 -10.49 1.59 17.81
CA VAL A 357 -9.85 2.18 16.62
C VAL A 357 -10.01 3.69 16.61
N SER A 358 -8.87 4.38 16.52
CA SER A 358 -8.80 5.83 16.33
C SER A 358 -8.56 6.20 14.85
N LEU A 359 -8.58 7.50 14.54
CA LEU A 359 -8.24 7.94 13.17
C LEU A 359 -6.75 7.72 12.85
N GLY A 360 -5.88 7.79 13.85
CA GLY A 360 -4.45 7.48 13.71
C GLY A 360 -4.21 6.03 13.27
N ASP A 361 -4.93 5.08 13.89
CA ASP A 361 -4.87 3.65 13.57
C ASP A 361 -5.19 3.32 12.11
N LEU A 362 -5.96 4.18 11.41
CA LEU A 362 -6.38 3.97 10.03
C LEU A 362 -5.40 4.51 8.99
N VAL A 363 -4.37 5.26 9.42
CA VAL A 363 -3.38 5.84 8.51
C VAL A 363 -2.49 4.77 7.86
N ILE A 364 -1.88 3.88 8.64
CA ILE A 364 -1.05 2.78 8.11
C ILE A 364 -1.89 1.87 7.19
N PRO A 365 -3.11 1.41 7.57
CA PRO A 365 -3.99 0.68 6.67
C PRO A 365 -4.24 1.40 5.35
N PHE A 366 -4.59 2.68 5.40
CA PHE A 366 -4.84 3.50 4.21
C PHE A 366 -3.61 3.55 3.28
N VAL A 367 -2.43 3.83 3.84
CA VAL A 367 -1.17 3.86 3.10
C VAL A 367 -0.88 2.48 2.47
N ALA A 368 -1.00 1.41 3.25
CA ALA A 368 -0.78 0.04 2.77
C ALA A 368 -1.68 -0.32 1.58
N GLY A 369 -2.95 0.12 1.63
CA GLY A 369 -3.88 -0.01 0.51
C GLY A 369 -3.45 0.75 -0.75
N GLY A 370 -2.99 1.99 -0.58
CA GLY A 370 -2.46 2.81 -1.67
C GLY A 370 -1.23 2.18 -2.32
N PHE A 371 -0.26 1.75 -1.51
CA PHE A 371 0.95 1.06 -1.98
C PHE A 371 0.64 -0.28 -2.66
N MET A 372 -0.35 -1.01 -2.17
CA MET A 372 -0.83 -2.23 -2.83
C MET A 372 -1.40 -1.93 -4.22
N TYR A 373 -2.16 -0.85 -4.37
CA TYR A 373 -2.66 -0.42 -5.67
C TYR A 373 -1.50 -0.04 -6.62
N ILE A 374 -0.57 0.80 -6.16
CA ILE A 374 0.58 1.24 -6.96
C ILE A 374 1.39 0.03 -7.44
N GLY A 375 1.81 -0.84 -6.52
CA GLY A 375 2.63 -2.00 -6.86
C GLY A 375 1.92 -3.02 -7.74
N ALA A 376 0.69 -3.41 -7.38
CA ALA A 376 0.00 -4.53 -8.03
C ALA A 376 -0.77 -4.13 -9.30
N VAL A 377 -1.31 -2.92 -9.36
CA VAL A 377 -2.19 -2.48 -10.46
C VAL A 377 -1.51 -1.47 -11.37
N ALA A 378 -0.79 -0.48 -10.83
CA ALA A 378 -0.15 0.53 -11.68
C ALA A 378 1.17 0.01 -12.30
N VAL A 379 2.01 -0.66 -11.51
CA VAL A 379 3.37 -1.02 -11.93
C VAL A 379 3.46 -2.43 -12.51
N LEU A 380 2.98 -3.47 -11.80
CA LEU A 380 3.16 -4.86 -12.23
C LEU A 380 2.66 -5.16 -13.66
N PRO A 381 1.51 -4.64 -14.13
CA PRO A 381 1.07 -4.88 -15.50
C PRO A 381 1.98 -4.26 -16.57
N THR A 382 2.63 -3.13 -16.27
CA THR A 382 3.59 -2.49 -17.19
C THR A 382 4.83 -3.35 -17.38
N LEU A 383 5.35 -3.94 -16.29
CA LEU A 383 6.44 -4.91 -16.35
C LEU A 383 6.07 -6.11 -17.22
N LEU A 384 4.87 -6.66 -17.04
CA LEU A 384 4.39 -7.80 -17.82
C LEU A 384 4.24 -7.49 -19.32
N ALA A 385 3.82 -6.27 -19.66
CA ALA A 385 3.63 -5.85 -21.05
C ALA A 385 4.95 -5.59 -21.80
N GLU A 386 6.00 -5.16 -21.09
CA GLU A 386 7.25 -4.72 -21.71
C GLU A 386 8.37 -5.78 -21.73
N SER A 387 8.21 -6.94 -21.09
CA SER A 387 9.22 -8.01 -21.12
C SER A 387 9.31 -8.65 -22.53
N LYS A 388 10.33 -8.29 -23.30
CA LYS A 388 10.50 -8.74 -24.70
C LYS A 388 11.22 -10.10 -24.86
N SER A 389 11.88 -10.59 -23.81
CA SER A 389 12.71 -11.81 -23.85
C SER A 389 12.71 -12.57 -22.52
N VAL A 390 12.83 -13.89 -22.59
CA VAL A 390 12.96 -14.77 -21.41
C VAL A 390 14.14 -14.36 -20.52
N SER A 391 15.28 -13.96 -21.10
CA SER A 391 16.43 -13.52 -20.31
C SER A 391 16.16 -12.22 -19.57
N GLN A 392 15.33 -11.34 -20.13
CA GLN A 392 14.93 -10.10 -19.49
C GLN A 392 13.95 -10.40 -18.35
N ALA A 393 12.93 -11.24 -18.59
CA ALA A 393 11.98 -11.66 -17.58
C ALA A 393 12.67 -12.34 -16.38
N LEU A 394 13.65 -13.23 -16.62
CA LEU A 394 14.43 -13.84 -15.54
C LEU A 394 15.22 -12.82 -14.71
N ARG A 395 15.76 -11.78 -15.35
CA ARG A 395 16.45 -10.70 -14.64
C ARG A 395 15.47 -9.86 -13.82
N GLU A 396 14.31 -9.56 -14.36
CA GLU A 396 13.23 -8.82 -13.68
C GLU A 396 12.71 -9.60 -12.47
N PHE A 397 12.45 -10.91 -12.61
CA PHE A 397 12.08 -11.77 -11.48
C PHE A 397 13.19 -11.86 -10.43
N GLY A 398 14.46 -11.98 -10.87
CA GLY A 398 15.60 -11.96 -9.96
C GLY A 398 15.71 -10.64 -9.19
N ALA A 399 15.51 -9.51 -9.87
CA ALA A 399 15.52 -8.18 -9.26
C ALA A 399 14.35 -7.99 -8.27
N MET A 400 13.15 -8.44 -8.64
CA MET A 400 11.98 -8.41 -7.76
C MET A 400 12.19 -9.27 -6.52
N ALA A 401 12.66 -10.51 -6.68
CA ALA A 401 12.97 -11.40 -5.56
C ALA A 401 14.07 -10.82 -4.66
N PHE A 402 15.06 -10.15 -5.24
CA PHE A 402 16.08 -9.44 -4.47
C PHE A 402 15.49 -8.28 -3.67
N GLY A 403 14.57 -7.50 -4.25
CA GLY A 403 13.83 -6.45 -3.53
C GLY A 403 13.04 -7.00 -2.34
N VAL A 404 12.31 -8.11 -2.56
CA VAL A 404 11.60 -8.82 -1.47
C VAL A 404 12.56 -9.29 -0.39
N LEU A 405 13.69 -9.91 -0.77
CA LEU A 405 14.71 -10.40 0.16
C LEU A 405 15.33 -9.27 0.98
N CYS A 406 15.64 -8.13 0.35
CA CYS A 406 16.17 -6.96 1.06
C CYS A 406 15.21 -6.51 2.17
N MET A 407 13.91 -6.43 1.89
CA MET A 407 12.93 -6.05 2.90
C MET A 407 12.69 -7.15 3.94
N PHE A 408 12.70 -8.42 3.53
CA PHE A 408 12.58 -9.54 4.47
C PHE A 408 13.74 -9.60 5.47
N LEU A 409 14.97 -9.28 5.05
CA LEU A 409 16.14 -9.26 5.94
C LEU A 409 16.17 -8.05 6.88
N VAL A 410 15.33 -7.05 6.61
CA VAL A 410 15.19 -5.83 7.39
C VAL A 410 14.09 -5.97 8.46
N ALA A 411 13.10 -6.86 8.22
CA ALA A 411 12.15 -7.36 9.22
C ALA A 411 12.84 -8.20 10.30
#